data_AF-A0A6G1J6Q6-F1
#
_entry.id   AF-A0A6G1J6Q6-F1
#
_cell.length_a   1.000
_cell.length_b   1.000
_cell.length_c   1.000
_cell.angle_alpha   90.00
_cell.angle_beta   90.00
_cell.angle_gamma   90.00
#
_symmetry.space_group_name_H-M   'P 1'
#
loop_
_entity.id
_entity.type
_entity.pdbx_description
1 polymer ?
#
loop_
_entity_poly.entity_id
_entity_poly.type
_entity_poly.pdbx_seq_one_letter_code
_entity_poly.pdbx_strand_id
1 'polypeptide(L)'
;MADAPLLGGANDATRSTGSRLSNARNVDSHAGKLRSVFKILRGGLIAPADTTYATIMILLNCDSAEERDKLTMQWRDHKLNELSFIGVVSPLTAVCLVSTGSWPEISAKPWYIRAIWYCGIIFALFSVLTAAQQSLRLHRLSAHREGLHYIRLCLVRDRKRLDSEEGQLKLVPRPFQVWSWQSSMMFLIMAVCCLLFGMLVLVWSSVWEGMKEVVWDDDAKLAITFTAVLLASIAYFFATQISLMVGVEVE
;
A
#
# COMPACT_ATOMS: atom_id res chain seq x y z
N MET A 1 -28.96 2.89 -65.42
CA MET A 1 -29.59 1.59 -65.74
C MET A 1 -28.99 0.59 -64.77
N ALA A 2 -29.57 0.49 -63.57
CA ALA A 2 -30.64 -0.47 -63.23
C ALA A 2 -30.03 -1.87 -63.06
N ASP A 3 -30.17 -2.66 -61.99
CA ASP A 3 -30.86 -2.60 -60.69
C ASP A 3 -30.14 -3.65 -59.80
N ALA A 4 -30.14 -3.48 -58.47
CA ALA A 4 -30.07 -4.62 -57.54
C ALA A 4 -31.51 -5.07 -57.24
N PRO A 5 -31.82 -6.35 -56.95
CA PRO A 5 -31.88 -6.76 -55.53
C PRO A 5 -31.82 -8.27 -55.15
N LEU A 6 -31.49 -8.51 -53.86
CA LEU A 6 -32.09 -9.43 -52.84
C LEU A 6 -31.92 -10.98 -52.83
N LEU A 7 -31.36 -11.43 -51.68
CA LEU A 7 -31.78 -12.50 -50.73
C LEU A 7 -31.73 -14.01 -51.10
N GLY A 8 -31.13 -14.79 -50.18
CA GLY A 8 -31.77 -16.02 -49.67
C GLY A 8 -30.90 -17.28 -49.48
N GLY A 9 -30.27 -17.40 -48.30
CA GLY A 9 -30.10 -18.58 -47.42
C GLY A 9 -29.89 -20.01 -47.97
N ALA A 10 -28.92 -20.73 -47.38
CA ALA A 10 -29.14 -21.99 -46.64
C ALA A 10 -27.83 -22.58 -46.09
N ASN A 11 -27.80 -22.74 -44.77
CA ASN A 11 -27.26 -23.86 -43.98
C ASN A 11 -26.12 -24.70 -44.57
N ASP A 12 -24.94 -24.61 -43.94
CA ASP A 12 -24.13 -25.81 -43.70
C ASP A 12 -23.60 -25.80 -42.26
N ALA A 13 -24.28 -26.59 -41.44
CA ALA A 13 -23.82 -27.01 -40.13
C ALA A 13 -23.30 -28.45 -40.28
N THR A 14 -22.03 -28.70 -39.95
CA THR A 14 -21.58 -29.88 -39.19
C THR A 14 -20.05 -29.99 -39.11
N ARG A 15 -19.58 -30.41 -37.92
CA ARG A 15 -18.23 -30.88 -37.53
C ARG A 15 -17.16 -29.78 -37.39
N SER A 16 -16.40 -29.67 -36.29
CA SER A 16 -15.95 -30.68 -35.33
C SER A 16 -15.40 -30.07 -34.03
N THR A 17 -15.75 -30.68 -32.88
CA THR A 17 -14.93 -30.93 -31.65
C THR A 17 -13.99 -29.80 -31.16
N GLY A 18 -14.16 -29.18 -29.99
CA GLY A 18 -14.64 -29.74 -28.72
C GLY A 18 -13.55 -30.51 -27.97
N SER A 19 -12.51 -29.82 -27.48
CA SER A 19 -11.76 -30.15 -26.25
C SER A 19 -10.56 -29.21 -26.07
N ARG A 20 -10.63 -28.27 -25.11
CA ARG A 20 -9.49 -27.64 -24.37
C ARG A 20 -9.92 -26.38 -23.63
N LEU A 21 -10.92 -26.46 -22.75
CA LEU A 21 -11.26 -25.37 -21.84
C LEU A 21 -11.73 -25.94 -20.50
N SER A 22 -10.83 -26.51 -19.71
CA SER A 22 -11.14 -26.84 -18.30
C SER A 22 -9.98 -26.72 -17.32
N ASN A 23 -8.91 -25.97 -17.64
CA ASN A 23 -7.79 -25.78 -16.71
C ASN A 23 -7.50 -24.33 -16.30
N ALA A 24 -8.24 -23.34 -16.80
CA ALA A 24 -8.01 -21.92 -16.45
C ALA A 24 -8.66 -21.49 -15.13
N ARG A 25 -9.70 -22.19 -14.67
CA ARG A 25 -10.54 -21.74 -13.53
C ARG A 25 -9.85 -21.74 -12.16
N ASN A 26 -8.79 -22.53 -11.96
CA ASN A 26 -8.12 -22.65 -10.65
C ASN A 26 -6.97 -21.62 -10.48
N VAL A 27 -6.21 -21.34 -11.54
CA VAL A 27 -5.14 -20.33 -11.52
C VAL A 27 -5.72 -18.92 -11.34
N ASP A 28 -6.90 -18.65 -11.92
CA ASP A 28 -7.60 -17.37 -11.76
C ASP A 28 -8.13 -17.13 -10.33
N SER A 29 -8.40 -18.19 -9.55
CA SER A 29 -8.89 -18.07 -8.18
C SER A 29 -7.80 -17.60 -7.21
N HIS A 30 -6.60 -18.20 -7.28
CA HIS A 30 -5.46 -17.75 -6.47
C HIS A 30 -4.96 -16.38 -6.92
N ALA A 31 -4.87 -16.12 -8.23
CA ALA A 31 -4.52 -14.80 -8.75
C ALA A 31 -5.58 -13.74 -8.40
N GLY A 32 -6.87 -14.10 -8.39
CA GLY A 32 -7.96 -13.23 -7.96
C GLY A 32 -7.91 -12.88 -6.47
N LYS A 33 -7.64 -13.88 -5.61
CA LYS A 33 -7.42 -13.66 -4.17
C LYS A 33 -6.17 -12.84 -3.91
N LEU A 34 -5.05 -13.13 -4.57
CA LEU A 34 -3.81 -12.35 -4.44
C LEU A 34 -4.03 -10.91 -4.92
N ARG A 35 -4.78 -10.70 -6.01
CA ARG A 35 -5.15 -9.38 -6.52
C ARG A 35 -6.11 -8.65 -5.59
N SER A 36 -7.00 -9.36 -4.91
CA SER A 36 -7.88 -8.79 -3.87
C SER A 36 -7.10 -8.39 -2.63
N VAL A 37 -6.19 -9.26 -2.14
CA VAL A 37 -5.27 -8.92 -1.04
C VAL A 37 -4.37 -7.77 -1.44
N PHE A 38 -3.84 -7.76 -2.67
CA PHE A 38 -3.04 -6.65 -3.18
C PHE A 38 -3.89 -5.39 -3.38
N LYS A 39 -5.19 -5.49 -3.68
CA LYS A 39 -6.12 -4.35 -3.70
C LYS A 39 -6.47 -3.86 -2.30
N ILE A 40 -6.53 -4.72 -1.28
CA ILE A 40 -6.77 -4.34 0.12
C ILE A 40 -5.49 -3.75 0.73
N LEU A 41 -4.33 -4.34 0.44
CA LEU A 41 -3.03 -3.79 0.77
C LEU A 41 -2.85 -2.44 0.04
N ARG A 42 -3.17 -2.39 -1.25
CA ARG A 42 -3.14 -1.17 -2.05
C ARG A 42 -4.23 -0.18 -1.71
N GLY A 43 -5.37 -0.57 -1.14
CA GLY A 43 -6.57 0.25 -0.91
C GLY A 43 -6.75 0.69 0.54
N GLY A 44 -6.26 -0.10 1.49
CA GLY A 44 -6.36 0.16 2.94
C GLY A 44 -5.05 0.49 3.61
N LEU A 45 -3.95 -0.14 3.17
CA LEU A 45 -2.62 0.11 3.75
C LEU A 45 -1.82 1.15 2.95
N ILE A 46 -1.94 1.11 1.62
CA ILE A 46 -1.13 1.89 0.66
C ILE A 46 -1.96 2.93 -0.11
N ALA A 47 -3.30 2.81 -0.13
CA ALA A 47 -4.19 3.86 -0.63
C ALA A 47 -5.23 4.32 0.40
N PRO A 48 -4.74 4.98 1.47
CA PRO A 48 -5.36 6.24 1.85
C PRO A 48 -5.36 7.24 0.69
N ALA A 49 -4.80 6.96 -0.49
CA ALA A 49 -4.80 7.88 -1.62
C ALA A 49 -6.23 8.27 -2.01
N ASP A 50 -7.24 7.40 -2.01
CA ASP A 50 -8.61 7.84 -2.36
C ASP A 50 -9.24 8.68 -1.26
N THR A 51 -9.11 8.29 0.02
CA THR A 51 -9.65 9.07 1.15
C THR A 51 -8.86 10.36 1.39
N THR A 52 -7.53 10.30 1.39
CA THR A 52 -6.62 11.47 1.49
C THR A 52 -6.78 12.39 0.28
N TYR A 53 -6.91 11.85 -0.94
CA TYR A 53 -7.17 12.67 -2.13
C TYR A 53 -8.55 13.31 -2.07
N ALA A 54 -9.58 12.59 -1.61
CA ALA A 54 -10.92 13.14 -1.39
C ALA A 54 -10.90 14.24 -0.32
N THR A 55 -10.24 14.02 0.82
CA THR A 55 -10.07 15.04 1.87
C THR A 55 -9.33 16.25 1.34
N ILE A 56 -8.25 16.07 0.58
CA ILE A 56 -7.52 17.19 -0.04
C ILE A 56 -8.39 17.90 -1.08
N MET A 57 -9.20 17.17 -1.85
CA MET A 57 -10.14 17.74 -2.81
C MET A 57 -11.22 18.58 -2.13
N ILE A 58 -11.80 18.11 -1.04
CA ILE A 58 -12.79 18.86 -0.22
C ILE A 58 -12.12 20.10 0.39
N LEU A 59 -10.93 19.93 0.99
CA LEU A 59 -10.14 21.01 1.58
C LEU A 59 -9.72 22.08 0.57
N LEU A 60 -9.60 21.74 -0.72
CA LEU A 60 -9.25 22.70 -1.76
C LEU A 60 -10.47 23.42 -2.35
N ASN A 61 -11.64 22.75 -2.40
CA ASN A 61 -12.85 23.22 -3.08
C ASN A 61 -13.97 23.70 -2.15
N CYS A 62 -13.75 23.75 -0.84
CA CYS A 62 -14.70 24.29 0.11
C CYS A 62 -15.03 25.78 -0.19
N ASP A 63 -16.32 26.13 -0.20
CA ASP A 63 -16.82 27.45 -0.61
C ASP A 63 -16.44 28.57 0.38
N SER A 64 -16.39 28.26 1.67
CA SER A 64 -16.05 29.22 2.73
C SER A 64 -14.54 29.30 2.94
N ALA A 65 -13.98 30.52 2.87
CA ALA A 65 -12.56 30.76 3.10
C ALA A 65 -12.10 30.36 4.51
N GLU A 66 -12.93 30.61 5.53
CA GLU A 66 -12.65 30.27 6.93
C GLU A 66 -12.66 28.76 7.17
N GLU A 67 -13.64 28.06 6.57
CA GLU A 67 -13.75 26.61 6.68
C GLU A 67 -12.57 25.93 5.98
N ARG A 68 -12.17 26.45 4.81
CA ARG A 68 -10.99 26.00 4.07
C ARG A 68 -9.71 26.14 4.89
N ASP A 69 -9.55 27.23 5.63
CA ASP A 69 -8.40 27.46 6.51
C ASP A 69 -8.40 26.48 7.70
N LYS A 70 -9.58 26.28 8.31
CA LYS A 70 -9.77 25.32 9.40
C LYS A 70 -9.45 23.89 8.98
N LEU A 71 -9.96 23.44 7.84
CA LEU A 71 -9.65 22.11 7.27
C LEU A 71 -8.17 21.96 6.96
N THR A 72 -7.53 23.01 6.41
CA THR A 72 -6.09 23.01 6.13
C THR A 72 -5.26 22.89 7.41
N MET A 73 -5.67 23.59 8.47
CA MET A 73 -5.03 23.53 9.78
C MET A 73 -5.15 22.13 10.39
N GLN A 74 -6.35 21.54 10.37
CA GLN A 74 -6.58 20.17 10.86
C GLN A 74 -5.76 19.14 10.08
N TRP A 75 -5.76 19.20 8.74
CA TRP A 75 -4.96 18.30 7.92
C TRP A 75 -3.48 18.37 8.26
N ARG A 76 -2.93 19.59 8.40
CA ARG A 76 -1.53 19.82 8.77
C ARG A 76 -1.23 19.15 10.11
N ASP A 77 -2.07 19.37 11.12
CA ASP A 77 -1.83 18.88 12.47
C ASP A 77 -1.93 17.35 12.53
N HIS A 78 -2.90 16.75 11.84
CA HIS A 78 -3.00 15.29 11.71
C HIS A 78 -1.78 14.71 10.99
N LYS A 79 -1.32 15.34 9.90
CA LYS A 79 -0.14 14.87 9.18
C LYS A 79 1.15 15.02 10.00
N LEU A 80 1.31 16.10 10.77
CA LEU A 80 2.45 16.25 11.69
C LEU A 80 2.45 15.18 12.77
N ASN A 81 1.28 14.87 13.35
CA ASN A 81 1.16 13.80 14.35
C ASN A 81 1.50 12.43 13.76
N GLU A 82 1.03 12.14 12.54
CA GLU A 82 1.38 10.92 11.80
C GLU A 82 2.89 10.81 11.57
N LEU A 83 3.54 11.88 11.11
CA LEU A 83 4.99 11.90 10.86
C LEU A 83 5.80 11.76 12.15
N SER A 84 5.34 12.35 13.26
CA SER A 84 5.95 12.18 14.58
C SER A 84 5.88 10.72 15.04
N PHE A 85 4.73 10.08 14.87
CA PHE A 85 4.56 8.66 15.15
C PHE A 85 5.49 7.79 14.30
N ILE A 86 5.57 8.04 12.99
CA ILE A 86 6.49 7.33 12.08
C ILE A 86 7.96 7.56 12.49
N GLY A 87 8.29 8.75 12.98
CA GLY A 87 9.61 9.09 13.50
C GLY A 87 10.04 8.25 14.72
N VAL A 88 9.08 7.75 15.51
CA VAL A 88 9.33 6.86 16.65
C VAL A 88 9.34 5.38 16.23
N VAL A 89 8.39 4.97 15.39
CA VAL A 89 8.23 3.54 15.01
C VAL A 89 9.32 3.08 14.03
N SER A 90 9.79 3.95 13.14
CA SER A 90 10.79 3.57 12.12
C SER A 90 12.15 3.17 12.74
N PRO A 91 12.72 3.93 13.69
CA PRO A 91 13.92 3.50 14.42
C PRO A 91 13.74 2.20 15.19
N LEU A 92 12.60 2.00 15.86
CA LEU A 92 12.32 0.75 16.57
C LEU A 92 12.31 -0.44 15.62
N THR A 93 11.69 -0.28 14.45
CA THR A 93 11.68 -1.30 13.40
C THR A 93 13.10 -1.58 12.87
N ALA A 94 13.91 -0.54 12.68
CA ALA A 94 15.31 -0.68 12.29
C ALA A 94 16.14 -1.44 13.35
N VAL A 95 15.93 -1.15 14.63
CA VAL A 95 16.59 -1.86 15.73
C VAL A 95 16.19 -3.34 15.76
N CYS A 96 14.91 -3.67 15.56
CA CYS A 96 14.46 -5.05 15.45
C CYS A 96 15.11 -5.77 14.27
N LEU A 97 15.22 -5.12 13.11
CA LEU A 97 15.91 -5.66 11.93
C LEU A 97 17.40 -5.91 12.20
N VAL A 98 18.10 -4.97 12.82
CA VAL A 98 19.53 -5.14 13.13
C VAL A 98 19.75 -6.24 14.17
N SER A 99 18.96 -6.24 15.25
CA SER A 99 19.04 -7.23 16.32
C SER A 99 18.84 -8.64 15.79
N THR A 100 17.73 -8.88 15.08
CA THR A 100 17.45 -10.19 14.47
C THR A 100 18.49 -10.53 13.43
N GLY A 101 18.85 -9.60 12.54
CA GLY A 101 19.84 -9.80 11.47
C GLY A 101 21.26 -10.14 11.94
N SER A 102 21.60 -9.77 13.18
CA SER A 102 22.91 -10.03 13.78
C SER A 102 23.11 -11.47 14.29
N TRP A 103 22.06 -12.30 14.27
CA TRP A 103 22.17 -13.66 14.79
C TRP A 103 23.21 -14.49 14.00
N PRO A 104 24.04 -15.30 14.68
CA PRO A 104 25.06 -16.14 14.03
C PRO A 104 24.46 -17.04 12.95
N GLU A 105 23.24 -17.52 13.20
CA GLU A 105 22.44 -18.36 12.31
C GLU A 105 22.15 -17.68 10.97
N ILE A 106 22.01 -16.35 10.91
CA ILE A 106 21.77 -15.59 9.67
C ILE A 106 23.07 -15.36 8.91
N SER A 107 24.17 -15.11 9.64
CA SER A 107 25.47 -14.82 9.03
C SER A 107 26.02 -16.01 8.24
N ALA A 108 25.69 -17.23 8.66
CA ALA A 108 26.06 -18.48 7.99
C ALA A 108 25.19 -18.80 6.75
N LYS A 109 24.05 -18.12 6.58
CA LYS A 109 23.09 -18.41 5.52
C LYS A 109 23.44 -17.74 4.18
N PRO A 110 22.84 -18.21 3.07
CA PRO A 110 23.07 -17.64 1.74
C PRO A 110 22.86 -16.12 1.65
N TRP A 111 23.57 -15.48 0.72
CA TRP A 111 23.59 -14.02 0.58
C TRP A 111 22.21 -13.38 0.38
N TYR A 112 21.28 -14.08 -0.25
CA TYR A 112 19.93 -13.57 -0.52
C TYR A 112 19.11 -13.39 0.76
N ILE A 113 19.33 -14.23 1.78
CA ILE A 113 18.67 -14.10 3.09
C ILE A 113 19.17 -12.82 3.75
N ARG A 114 20.49 -12.62 3.81
CA ARG A 114 21.11 -11.41 4.37
C ARG A 114 20.67 -10.13 3.64
N ALA A 115 20.53 -10.18 2.30
CA ALA A 115 20.08 -9.04 1.50
C ALA A 115 18.70 -8.51 1.93
N ILE A 116 17.76 -9.38 2.29
CA ILE A 116 16.40 -8.98 2.70
C ILE A 116 16.44 -8.11 3.98
N TRP A 117 17.30 -8.45 4.94
CA TRP A 117 17.47 -7.65 6.17
C TRP A 117 18.12 -6.29 5.86
N TYR A 118 19.18 -6.27 5.04
CA TYR A 118 19.81 -5.00 4.65
C TYR A 118 18.84 -4.09 3.90
N CYS A 119 18.02 -4.63 2.99
CA CYS A 119 16.96 -3.87 2.32
C CYS A 119 15.94 -3.32 3.32
N GLY A 120 15.52 -4.12 4.31
CA GLY A 120 14.63 -3.67 5.38
C GLY A 120 15.21 -2.51 6.18
N ILE A 121 16.49 -2.57 6.53
CA ILE A 121 17.18 -1.50 7.27
C ILE A 121 17.20 -0.21 6.43
N ILE A 122 17.54 -0.31 5.14
CA ILE A 122 17.52 0.84 4.22
C ILE A 122 16.12 1.46 4.19
N PHE A 123 15.06 0.67 4.02
CA PHE A 123 13.69 1.19 4.02
C PHE A 123 13.33 1.86 5.35
N ALA A 124 13.72 1.30 6.50
CA ALA A 124 13.46 1.91 7.80
C ALA A 124 14.20 3.27 7.96
N LEU A 125 15.45 3.36 7.49
CA LEU A 125 16.23 4.61 7.51
C LEU A 125 15.63 5.68 6.59
N PHE A 126 15.22 5.30 5.38
CA PHE A 126 14.56 6.23 4.47
C PHE A 126 13.18 6.65 4.98
N SER A 127 12.46 5.78 5.71
CA SER A 127 11.22 6.15 6.39
C SER A 127 11.46 7.27 7.41
N VAL A 128 12.39 7.11 8.35
CA VAL A 128 12.64 8.14 9.37
C VAL A 128 13.20 9.43 8.77
N LEU A 129 14.09 9.33 7.78
CA LEU A 129 14.65 10.50 7.09
C LEU A 129 13.55 11.28 6.36
N THR A 130 12.68 10.57 5.64
CA THR A 130 11.54 11.17 4.94
C THR A 130 10.57 11.82 5.93
N ALA A 131 10.24 11.15 7.05
CA ALA A 131 9.39 11.70 8.10
C ALA A 131 9.96 13.02 8.63
N ALA A 132 11.25 13.03 8.96
CA ALA A 132 11.94 14.21 9.47
C ALA A 132 11.95 15.36 8.46
N GLN A 133 12.27 15.08 7.19
CA GLN A 133 12.27 16.09 6.13
C GLN A 133 10.87 16.68 5.88
N GLN A 134 9.83 15.84 5.88
CA GLN A 134 8.46 16.29 5.72
C GLN A 134 7.99 17.13 6.90
N SER A 135 8.28 16.71 8.14
CA SER A 135 7.95 17.45 9.36
C SER A 135 8.63 18.83 9.39
N LEU A 136 9.93 18.90 9.09
CA LEU A 136 10.67 20.16 9.03
C LEU A 136 10.10 21.10 7.97
N ARG A 137 9.82 20.58 6.77
CA ARG A 137 9.23 21.39 5.69
C ARG A 137 7.86 21.91 6.07
N LEU A 138 7.02 21.09 6.70
CA LEU A 138 5.67 21.45 7.11
C LEU A 138 5.69 22.45 8.29
N HIS A 139 6.61 22.29 9.23
CA HIS A 139 6.81 23.23 10.34
C HIS A 139 7.27 24.60 9.83
N ARG A 140 8.26 24.64 8.92
CA ARG A 140 8.72 25.88 8.27
C ARG A 140 7.61 26.57 7.48
N LEU A 141 6.77 25.80 6.80
CA LEU A 141 5.63 26.33 6.05
C LEU A 141 4.55 26.89 6.98
N SER A 142 4.34 26.25 8.13
CA SER A 142 3.39 26.69 9.16
C SER A 142 3.82 27.94 9.92
N ALA A 143 5.11 28.24 9.98
CA ALA A 143 5.64 29.44 10.64
C ALA A 143 5.47 30.72 9.79
N HIS A 144 5.07 30.59 8.52
CA HIS A 144 4.86 31.73 7.64
C HIS A 144 3.50 32.40 7.91
N ARG A 145 3.42 33.74 7.81
CA ARG A 145 2.19 34.53 8.03
C ARG A 145 1.00 34.03 7.18
N GLU A 146 1.29 33.53 5.99
CA GLU A 146 0.35 32.94 5.02
C GLU A 146 0.57 31.43 4.84
N GLY A 147 1.01 30.73 5.89
CA GLY A 147 1.43 29.33 5.82
C GLY A 147 0.38 28.39 5.27
N LEU A 148 -0.89 28.59 5.66
CA LEU A 148 -2.03 27.80 5.18
C LEU A 148 -2.28 28.00 3.67
N HIS A 149 -2.06 29.22 3.15
CA HIS A 149 -2.15 29.49 1.73
C HIS A 149 -1.04 28.75 0.94
N TYR A 150 0.20 28.78 1.44
CA TYR A 150 1.31 28.08 0.79
C TYR A 150 1.21 26.55 0.87
N ILE A 151 0.65 25.99 1.95
CA ILE A 151 0.35 24.55 2.06
C ILE A 151 -0.61 24.14 0.94
N ARG A 152 -1.67 24.93 0.70
CA ARG A 152 -2.63 24.67 -0.38
C ARG A 152 -2.02 24.84 -1.77
N LEU A 153 -1.22 25.89 -1.98
CA LEU A 153 -0.47 26.07 -3.23
C LEU A 153 0.46 24.90 -3.51
N CYS A 154 1.08 24.35 -2.48
CA CYS A 154 1.84 23.14 -2.61
C CYS A 154 0.92 22.01 -3.08
N LEU A 155 -0.23 21.76 -2.48
CA LEU A 155 -1.11 20.62 -2.82
C LEU A 155 -1.75 20.67 -4.22
N VAL A 156 -1.83 21.84 -4.87
CA VAL A 156 -2.54 22.06 -6.15
C VAL A 156 -1.64 21.78 -7.37
N ARG A 157 -2.19 21.11 -8.40
CA ARG A 157 -1.44 20.79 -9.63
C ARG A 157 -1.35 21.91 -10.64
N ASP A 158 -2.50 22.47 -10.92
CA ASP A 158 -2.76 23.50 -11.89
C ASP A 158 -4.15 24.01 -11.54
N ARG A 159 -4.43 25.29 -11.76
CA ARG A 159 -5.81 25.78 -11.88
C ARG A 159 -6.38 25.27 -13.22
N LYS A 160 -6.57 23.96 -13.36
CA LYS A 160 -7.35 23.46 -14.50
C LYS A 160 -8.82 23.66 -14.17
N ARG A 161 -9.51 24.46 -14.98
CA ARG A 161 -10.97 24.42 -15.08
C ARG A 161 -11.35 22.97 -15.38
N LEU A 162 -11.86 22.23 -14.41
CA LEU A 162 -12.84 21.22 -14.74
C LEU A 162 -14.14 21.99 -14.98
N ASP A 163 -14.64 21.94 -16.21
CA ASP A 163 -16.00 22.37 -16.52
C ASP A 163 -16.96 21.43 -15.77
N SER A 164 -17.31 21.81 -14.53
CA SER A 164 -18.59 21.41 -13.94
C SER A 164 -19.66 22.28 -14.57
N GLU A 165 -20.85 21.71 -14.81
CA GLU A 165 -22.00 22.37 -15.43
C GLU A 165 -22.43 23.69 -14.73
N GLU A 166 -21.90 23.98 -13.55
CA GLU A 166 -22.15 25.19 -12.74
C GLU A 166 -21.05 26.27 -12.81
N GLY A 167 -20.02 26.13 -13.65
CA GLY A 167 -19.03 27.20 -13.89
C GLY A 167 -18.06 27.51 -12.72
N GLN A 168 -18.02 26.70 -11.66
CA GLN A 168 -17.09 26.86 -10.55
C GLN A 168 -15.70 26.25 -10.84
N LEU A 169 -14.64 27.00 -10.51
CA LEU A 169 -13.24 26.60 -10.68
C LEU A 169 -12.84 25.51 -9.67
N LYS A 170 -12.91 24.22 -10.05
CA LYS A 170 -12.43 23.12 -9.19
C LYS A 170 -10.91 22.97 -9.24
N LEU A 171 -10.26 23.05 -8.08
CA LEU A 171 -8.83 22.82 -7.88
C LEU A 171 -8.55 21.32 -7.77
N VAL A 172 -7.64 20.80 -8.61
CA VAL A 172 -7.28 19.38 -8.65
C VAL A 172 -5.95 19.13 -7.91
N PRO A 173 -5.89 18.16 -6.98
CA PRO A 173 -4.65 17.79 -6.29
C PRO A 173 -3.60 17.16 -7.23
N ARG A 174 -2.30 17.37 -6.97
CA ARG A 174 -1.23 16.62 -7.67
C ARG A 174 -1.19 15.17 -7.15
N PRO A 175 -1.49 14.12 -7.96
CA PRO A 175 -1.43 12.74 -7.47
C PRO A 175 -0.02 12.34 -7.02
N PHE A 176 1.01 12.82 -7.73
CA PHE A 176 2.41 12.59 -7.34
C PHE A 176 2.77 13.22 -6.00
N GLN A 177 2.14 14.34 -5.65
CA GLN A 177 2.42 15.02 -4.40
C GLN A 177 1.73 14.36 -3.21
N VAL A 178 0.50 13.89 -3.41
CA VAL A 178 -0.17 13.03 -2.42
C VAL A 178 0.69 11.79 -2.19
N TRP A 179 1.25 11.19 -3.24
CA TRP A 179 2.19 10.07 -3.12
C TRP A 179 3.46 10.45 -2.35
N SER A 180 4.03 11.63 -2.60
CA SER A 180 5.19 12.12 -1.85
C SER A 180 4.86 12.35 -0.37
N TRP A 181 3.68 12.84 -0.01
CA TRP A 181 3.28 13.01 1.40
C TRP A 181 2.99 11.69 2.12
N GLN A 182 2.78 10.60 1.36
CA GLN A 182 2.57 9.26 1.90
C GLN A 182 3.82 8.38 1.83
N SER A 183 4.92 8.85 1.22
CA SER A 183 6.12 8.05 0.98
C SER A 183 6.79 7.56 2.27
N SER A 184 6.71 8.33 3.35
CA SER A 184 7.27 7.92 4.64
C SER A 184 6.61 6.65 5.18
N MET A 185 5.28 6.60 5.15
CA MET A 185 4.52 5.43 5.58
C MET A 185 4.80 4.21 4.69
N MET A 186 4.97 4.44 3.38
CA MET A 186 5.29 3.38 2.42
C MET A 186 6.63 2.71 2.74
N PHE A 187 7.66 3.50 3.03
CA PHE A 187 8.96 2.95 3.40
C PHE A 187 8.89 2.16 4.71
N LEU A 188 8.13 2.63 5.70
CA LEU A 188 7.92 1.88 6.95
C LEU A 188 7.25 0.54 6.71
N ILE A 189 6.16 0.51 5.94
CA ILE A 189 5.45 -0.73 5.60
C ILE A 189 6.37 -1.70 4.86
N MET A 190 7.15 -1.21 3.89
CA MET A 190 8.11 -2.04 3.16
C MET A 190 9.18 -2.62 4.09
N ALA A 191 9.67 -1.86 5.07
CA ALA A 191 10.61 -2.35 6.07
C ALA A 191 10.01 -3.48 6.93
N VAL A 192 8.77 -3.31 7.40
CA VAL A 192 8.04 -4.34 8.16
C VAL A 192 7.79 -5.58 7.30
N CYS A 193 7.40 -5.42 6.04
CA CYS A 193 7.23 -6.54 5.11
C CYS A 193 8.54 -7.29 4.87
N CYS A 194 9.66 -6.58 4.69
CA CYS A 194 10.99 -7.19 4.61
C CYS A 194 11.34 -7.98 5.86
N LEU A 195 11.03 -7.45 7.06
CA LEU A 195 11.26 -8.16 8.32
C LEU A 195 10.44 -9.45 8.40
N LEU A 196 9.12 -9.39 8.15
CA LEU A 196 8.24 -10.56 8.22
C LEU A 196 8.61 -11.61 7.16
N PHE A 197 8.90 -11.18 5.94
CA PHE A 197 9.31 -12.07 4.86
C PHE A 197 10.69 -12.68 5.12
N GLY A 198 11.63 -11.89 5.65
CA GLY A 198 12.94 -12.38 6.08
C GLY A 198 12.81 -13.49 7.10
N MET A 199 12.07 -13.25 8.18
CA MET A 199 11.83 -14.24 9.24
C MET A 199 11.17 -15.52 8.70
N LEU A 200 10.18 -15.39 7.80
CA LEU A 200 9.54 -16.53 7.15
C LEU A 200 10.54 -17.38 6.36
N VAL A 201 11.37 -16.75 5.53
CA VAL A 201 12.38 -17.44 4.72
C VAL A 201 13.43 -18.11 5.61
N LEU A 202 13.85 -17.47 6.70
CA LEU A 202 14.82 -18.05 7.63
C LEU A 202 14.28 -19.30 8.33
N VAL A 203 13.07 -19.23 8.86
CA VAL A 203 12.43 -20.36 9.54
C VAL A 203 12.26 -21.55 8.59
N TRP A 204 11.83 -21.29 7.34
CA TRP A 204 11.70 -22.35 6.33
C TRP A 204 13.05 -22.87 5.82
N SER A 205 14.09 -22.03 5.81
CA SER A 205 15.44 -22.45 5.46
C SER A 205 16.02 -23.43 6.48
N SER A 206 15.69 -23.31 7.77
CA SER A 206 16.08 -24.29 8.80
C SER A 206 15.46 -25.65 8.53
N VAL A 207 14.14 -25.67 8.25
CA VAL A 207 13.41 -26.92 7.95
C VAL A 207 13.97 -27.63 6.72
N TRP A 208 14.31 -26.89 5.67
CA TRP A 208 14.86 -27.48 4.43
C TRP A 208 16.23 -28.13 4.64
N GLU A 209 17.07 -27.56 5.51
CA GLU A 209 18.36 -28.15 5.88
C GLU A 209 18.18 -29.39 6.76
N GLY A 210 17.19 -29.39 7.67
CA GLY A 210 16.86 -30.52 8.55
C GLY A 210 16.15 -31.70 7.86
N MET A 211 15.50 -31.50 6.70
CA MET A 211 14.77 -32.55 5.97
C MET A 211 15.62 -33.74 5.48
N LYS A 212 16.94 -33.70 5.65
CA LYS A 212 17.81 -34.87 5.40
C LYS A 212 17.67 -35.96 6.48
N GLU A 213 17.18 -35.63 7.67
CA GLU A 213 16.87 -36.60 8.72
C GLU A 213 15.35 -36.69 8.89
N VAL A 214 14.76 -37.74 8.31
CA VAL A 214 13.30 -37.95 8.29
C VAL A 214 12.83 -38.47 9.65
N VAL A 215 12.45 -37.58 10.56
CA VAL A 215 11.30 -37.70 11.50
C VAL A 215 10.97 -36.28 11.96
N TRP A 216 9.68 -35.92 11.96
CA TRP A 216 9.09 -34.71 12.55
C TRP A 216 9.92 -33.98 13.62
N ASP A 217 10.83 -33.13 13.15
CA ASP A 217 11.83 -32.46 13.99
C ASP A 217 11.25 -31.21 14.66
N ASP A 218 11.89 -30.74 15.72
CA ASP A 218 11.47 -29.55 16.46
C ASP A 218 11.49 -28.28 15.59
N ASP A 219 12.39 -28.23 14.60
CA ASP A 219 12.44 -27.20 13.56
C ASP A 219 11.16 -27.15 12.71
N ALA A 220 10.60 -28.31 12.37
CA ALA A 220 9.35 -28.37 11.61
C ALA A 220 8.15 -27.88 12.44
N LYS A 221 8.13 -28.18 13.75
CA LYS A 221 7.11 -27.66 14.68
C LYS A 221 7.22 -26.15 14.84
N LEU A 222 8.45 -25.62 14.98
CA LEU A 222 8.71 -24.19 15.06
C LEU A 222 8.20 -23.47 13.80
N ALA A 223 8.47 -24.04 12.62
CA ALA A 223 8.06 -23.45 11.36
C ALA A 223 6.55 -23.42 11.17
N ILE A 224 5.87 -24.53 11.46
CA ILE A 224 4.41 -24.61 11.36
C ILE A 224 3.75 -23.67 12.37
N THR A 225 4.25 -23.60 13.61
CA THR A 225 3.69 -22.69 14.62
C THR A 225 3.91 -21.22 14.26
N PHE A 226 5.12 -20.85 13.81
CA PHE A 226 5.42 -19.50 13.34
C PHE A 226 4.52 -19.09 12.18
N THR A 227 4.38 -19.94 11.16
CA THR A 227 3.54 -19.63 9.99
C THR A 227 2.05 -19.56 10.32
N ALA A 228 1.56 -20.44 11.19
CA ALA A 228 0.18 -20.39 11.67
C ALA A 228 -0.12 -19.08 12.40
N VAL A 229 0.76 -18.65 13.31
CA VAL A 229 0.62 -17.39 14.03
C VAL A 229 0.72 -16.20 13.07
N LEU A 230 1.70 -16.19 12.17
CA LEU A 230 1.87 -15.12 11.19
C LEU A 230 0.62 -14.97 10.30
N LEU A 231 0.08 -16.08 9.78
CA LEU A 231 -1.13 -16.06 8.96
C LEU A 231 -2.36 -15.61 9.76
N ALA A 232 -2.50 -16.07 11.00
CA ALA A 232 -3.59 -15.63 11.88
C ALA A 232 -3.50 -14.13 12.18
N SER A 233 -2.30 -13.60 12.47
CA SER A 233 -2.07 -12.17 12.70
C SER A 233 -2.35 -11.34 11.44
N ILE A 234 -1.92 -11.80 10.27
CA ILE A 234 -2.21 -11.14 8.99
C ILE A 234 -3.72 -11.13 8.71
N ALA A 235 -4.40 -12.26 8.92
CA ALA A 235 -5.84 -12.37 8.73
C ALA A 235 -6.60 -11.45 9.68
N TYR A 236 -6.22 -11.43 10.96
CA TYR A 236 -6.79 -10.53 11.96
C TYR A 236 -6.56 -9.06 11.58
N PHE A 237 -5.35 -8.69 11.18
CA PHE A 237 -5.02 -7.35 10.72
C PHE A 237 -5.92 -6.91 9.56
N PHE A 238 -6.06 -7.73 8.52
CA PHE A 238 -6.94 -7.42 7.40
C PHE A 238 -8.42 -7.38 7.78
N ALA A 239 -8.88 -8.26 8.68
CA ALA A 239 -10.24 -8.23 9.19
C ALA A 239 -10.53 -6.90 9.91
N THR A 240 -9.58 -6.39 10.70
CA THR A 240 -9.69 -5.06 11.32
C THR A 240 -9.73 -3.95 10.27
N GLN A 241 -8.87 -4.00 9.25
CA GLN A 241 -8.88 -2.98 8.18
C GLN A 241 -10.22 -2.97 7.42
N ILE A 242 -10.76 -4.15 7.08
CA ILE A 242 -12.06 -4.28 6.41
C ILE A 242 -13.18 -3.77 7.32
N SER A 243 -13.17 -4.12 8.60
CA SER A 243 -14.17 -3.65 9.57
C SER A 243 -14.20 -2.13 9.69
N LEU A 244 -13.04 -1.47 9.60
CA LEU A 244 -12.93 -0.01 9.65
C LEU A 244 -13.37 0.65 8.34
N MET A 245 -13.21 -0.01 7.20
CA MET A 245 -13.68 0.49 5.90
C MET A 245 -15.20 0.44 5.77
N VAL A 246 -15.84 -0.63 6.26
CA VAL A 246 -17.31 -0.79 6.19
C VAL A 246 -18.04 0.30 6.98
N GLY A 247 -17.39 0.91 7.99
CA GLY A 247 -17.95 2.03 8.75
C GLY A 247 -18.04 3.36 8.01
N VAL A 248 -17.46 3.49 6.80
CA VAL A 248 -17.49 4.73 6.00
C VAL A 248 -18.64 4.73 4.99
N GLU A 249 -19.36 3.61 4.81
CA GLU A 249 -20.58 3.52 3.98
C GLU A 249 -21.89 3.85 4.75
N VAL A 250 -21.81 4.62 5.84
CA VAL A 250 -23.01 5.05 6.58
C VAL A 250 -23.53 6.37 6.01
N GLU A 251 -24.55 6.22 5.15
CA GLU A 251 -25.57 7.20 4.67
C GLU A 251 -25.12 8.56 4.12
#